data_AF-A0A526YET4-F1
#
_entry.id   AF-A0A526YET4-F1
#
_cell.length_a   1.000
_cell.length_b   1.000
_cell.length_c   1.000
_cell.angle_alpha   90.00
_cell.angle_beta   90.00
_cell.angle_gamma   90.00
#
_symmetry.space_group_name_H-M   'P 1'
#
loop_
_entity.id
_entity.type
_entity.pdbx_description
1 polymer ?
#
loop_
_entity_poly.entity_id
_entity_poly.type
_entity_poly.pdbx_seq_one_letter_code
_entity_poly.pdbx_strand_id
1 'polypeptide(L)'
;RRKIPGLAVVLLLLACHFAFDGPLSRLRERTYDFYQFLAPRQATSNPVVIVSIDDASLKAYGRWPWNRGLLADLVDGVAESGAAVI
;
A
#
# COMPACT_ATOMS: atom_id res chain seq x y z
N ARG A 1 -47.68 -13.75 10.76
CA ARG A 1 -47.41 -13.44 9.32
C ARG A 1 -46.91 -11.98 9.12
N ARG A 2 -45.84 -11.54 9.80
CA ARG A 2 -45.42 -10.10 9.78
C ARG A 2 -43.90 -9.88 9.59
N LYS A 3 -43.14 -10.89 9.17
CA LYS A 3 -41.67 -10.79 8.95
C LYS A 3 -41.26 -10.69 7.47
N ILE A 4 -42.20 -10.95 6.55
CA ILE A 4 -41.99 -10.93 5.10
C ILE A 4 -41.58 -9.55 4.56
N PRO A 5 -42.19 -8.41 4.98
CA PRO A 5 -41.78 -7.11 4.45
C PRO A 5 -40.38 -6.70 4.94
N GLY A 6 -40.02 -7.06 6.19
CA GLY A 6 -38.68 -6.81 6.72
C GLY A 6 -37.61 -7.61 5.97
N LEU A 7 -37.87 -8.89 5.67
CA LEU A 7 -36.96 -9.71 4.88
C LEU A 7 -36.79 -9.17 3.45
N ALA A 8 -37.87 -8.72 2.81
CA ALA A 8 -37.82 -8.13 1.48
C ALA A 8 -36.97 -6.85 1.45
N VAL A 9 -37.09 -5.98 2.46
CA VAL A 9 -36.26 -4.76 2.57
C VAL A 9 -34.78 -5.13 2.78
N VAL A 10 -34.48 -6.10 3.64
CA VAL A 10 -33.09 -6.55 3.87
C VAL A 10 -32.48 -7.13 2.60
N LEU A 11 -33.22 -7.96 1.86
CA LEU A 11 -32.77 -8.52 0.58
C LEU A 11 -32.56 -7.44 -0.48
N LEU A 12 -33.44 -6.43 -0.54
CA LEU A 12 -33.30 -5.29 -1.45
C LEU A 12 -32.04 -4.48 -1.14
N LEU A 13 -31.77 -4.20 0.14
CA LEU A 13 -30.59 -3.46 0.57
C LEU A 13 -29.30 -4.23 0.29
N LEU A 14 -29.29 -5.55 0.50
CA LEU A 14 -28.15 -6.40 0.16
C LEU A 14 -27.91 -6.42 -1.35
N ALA A 15 -28.96 -6.60 -2.16
CA ALA A 15 -28.85 -6.58 -3.61
C ALA A 15 -28.31 -5.22 -4.11
N CYS A 16 -28.78 -4.12 -3.54
CA CYS A 16 -28.28 -2.78 -3.81
C CYS A 16 -26.79 -2.67 -3.42
N HIS A 17 -26.42 -3.08 -2.22
CA HIS A 17 -25.03 -3.05 -1.76
C HIS A 17 -24.09 -3.80 -2.71
N PHE A 18 -24.39 -5.06 -3.06
CA PHE A 18 -23.56 -5.84 -3.99
C PHE A 18 -23.55 -5.27 -5.42
N ALA A 19 -24.66 -4.68 -5.87
CA ALA A 19 -24.74 -4.07 -7.19
C ALA A 19 -23.93 -2.78 -7.30
N PHE A 20 -23.75 -2.03 -6.21
CA PHE A 20 -23.09 -0.72 -6.22
C PHE A 20 -21.66 -0.72 -5.68
N ASP A 21 -21.26 -1.69 -4.87
CA ASP A 21 -19.92 -1.73 -4.26
C ASP A 21 -18.80 -1.88 -5.32
N GLY A 22 -19.00 -2.76 -6.31
CA GLY A 22 -18.05 -2.98 -7.40
C GLY A 22 -18.03 -1.86 -8.47
N PRO A 23 -19.17 -1.40 -8.99
CA PRO A 23 -19.17 -0.34 -10.01
C PRO A 23 -18.72 1.03 -9.49
N LEU A 24 -19.06 1.42 -8.25
CA LEU A 24 -18.60 2.71 -7.70
C LEU A 24 -17.10 2.71 -7.42
N SER A 25 -16.53 1.60 -6.94
CA SER A 25 -15.08 1.49 -6.75
C SER A 25 -14.32 1.62 -8.07
N ARG A 26 -14.77 0.91 -9.12
CA ARG A 26 -14.19 1.04 -10.46
C ARG A 26 -14.32 2.44 -11.05
N LEU A 27 -15.46 3.10 -10.85
CA LEU A 27 -15.64 4.48 -11.31
C LEU A 27 -14.65 5.42 -10.60
N ARG A 28 -14.52 5.29 -9.27
CA ARG A 28 -13.57 6.07 -8.47
C ARG A 28 -12.13 5.87 -8.93
N GLU A 29 -11.70 4.62 -9.14
CA GLU A 29 -10.37 4.30 -9.64
C GLU A 29 -10.12 4.92 -11.01
N ARG A 30 -11.06 4.78 -11.94
CA ARG A 30 -10.94 5.38 -13.29
C ARG A 30 -10.87 6.91 -13.25
N THR A 31 -11.68 7.54 -12.40
CA THR A 31 -11.64 9.00 -12.21
C THR A 31 -10.32 9.44 -11.57
N TYR A 32 -9.80 8.65 -10.64
CA TYR A 32 -8.51 8.92 -10.01
C TYR A 32 -7.37 8.83 -11.02
N ASP A 33 -7.31 7.77 -11.84
CA ASP A 33 -6.31 7.61 -12.88
C ASP A 33 -6.37 8.75 -13.91
N PHE A 34 -7.57 9.13 -14.32
CA PHE A 34 -7.77 10.24 -15.24
C PHE A 34 -7.30 11.57 -14.63
N TYR A 35 -7.55 11.80 -13.35
CA TYR A 35 -7.04 12.96 -12.63
C TYR A 35 -5.50 12.95 -12.55
N GLN A 36 -4.87 11.81 -12.25
CA GLN A 36 -3.41 11.70 -12.22
C GLN A 36 -2.78 11.92 -13.61
N PHE A 37 -3.47 11.52 -14.68
CA PHE A 37 -3.03 11.79 -16.05
C PHE A 37 -3.11 13.29 -16.40
N LEU A 38 -4.21 13.96 -16.04
CA LEU A 38 -4.41 15.38 -16.34
C LEU A 38 -3.58 16.31 -15.44
N ALA A 39 -3.40 15.93 -14.18
CA ALA A 39 -2.64 16.67 -13.20
C ALA A 39 -1.57 15.75 -12.57
N PRO A 40 -0.51 15.40 -13.32
CA PRO A 40 0.59 14.63 -12.77
C PRO A 40 1.14 15.33 -11.55
N ARG A 41 1.35 14.60 -10.46
CA ARG A 41 2.05 15.15 -9.30
C ARG A 41 3.44 15.60 -9.76
N GLN A 42 3.81 16.83 -9.41
CA GLN A 42 5.18 17.27 -9.57
C GLN A 42 6.07 16.38 -8.72
N ALA A 43 7.09 15.78 -9.32
CA ALA A 43 8.10 15.03 -8.60
C ALA A 43 8.84 16.00 -7.67
N THR A 44 8.42 16.04 -6.41
CA THR A 44 9.25 16.61 -5.35
C THR A 44 10.50 15.73 -5.25
N SER A 45 11.65 16.30 -4.88
CA SER A 45 12.84 15.50 -4.56
C SER A 45 12.41 14.37 -3.64
N ASN A 46 12.38 13.13 -4.14
CA ASN A 46 11.76 12.04 -3.43
C ASN A 46 12.64 11.77 -2.20
N PRO A 47 12.23 12.16 -0.98
CA PRO A 47 13.12 12.09 0.18
C PRO A 47 13.27 10.65 0.70
N VAL A 48 12.70 9.69 -0.03
CA VAL A 48 12.66 8.27 0.32
C VAL A 48 13.76 7.57 -0.45
N VAL A 49 14.73 7.02 0.29
CA VAL A 49 15.77 6.15 -0.24
C VAL A 49 15.40 4.70 0.09
N ILE A 50 15.43 3.82 -0.90
CA ILE A 50 15.17 2.39 -0.71
C ILE A 50 16.52 1.68 -0.59
N VAL A 51 16.77 1.07 0.57
CA VAL A 51 17.92 0.20 0.80
C VAL A 51 17.46 -1.25 0.64
N SER A 52 17.92 -1.90 -0.42
CA SER A 52 17.55 -3.29 -0.73
C SER A 52 18.69 -4.26 -0.43
N ILE A 53 18.35 -5.44 0.09
CA ILE A 53 19.29 -6.55 0.24
C ILE A 53 19.26 -7.38 -1.05
N ASP A 54 20.36 -7.39 -1.77
CA ASP A 54 20.52 -8.10 -3.04
C ASP A 54 21.36 -9.37 -2.90
N ASP A 55 21.49 -10.12 -3.99
CA ASP A 55 22.27 -11.36 -4.02
C ASP A 55 23.76 -11.13 -3.71
N ALA A 56 24.32 -9.97 -4.09
CA ALA A 56 25.68 -9.61 -3.74
C ALA A 56 25.84 -9.44 -2.23
N SER A 57 24.89 -8.77 -1.57
CA SER A 57 24.83 -8.62 -0.11
C SER A 57 24.70 -9.97 0.57
N LEU A 58 23.81 -10.85 0.09
CA LEU A 58 23.67 -12.20 0.65
C LEU A 58 24.93 -13.05 0.48
N LYS A 59 25.67 -12.85 -0.62
CA LYS A 59 26.95 -13.54 -0.84
C LYS A 59 28.04 -13.01 0.09
N ALA A 60 28.03 -11.71 0.41
CA ALA A 60 29.02 -11.07 1.27
C ALA A 60 28.77 -11.33 2.76
N TYR A 61 27.52 -11.21 3.21
CA TYR A 61 27.14 -11.28 4.63
C TYR A 61 26.49 -12.60 5.03
N GLY A 62 26.27 -13.50 4.06
CA GLY A 62 25.64 -14.79 4.27
C GLY A 62 24.12 -14.74 4.11
N ARG A 63 23.51 -15.90 4.32
CA ARG A 63 22.06 -16.09 4.13
C ARG A 63 21.29 -15.30 5.20
N TRP A 64 20.25 -14.61 4.75
CA TRP A 64 19.24 -14.00 5.62
C TRP A 64 18.42 -15.07 6.40
N PRO A 65 17.94 -14.80 7.63
CA PRO A 65 18.05 -13.59 8.41
C PRO A 65 19.40 -13.44 9.10
N TRP A 66 19.95 -12.22 9.04
CA TRP A 66 21.21 -11.90 9.71
C TRP A 66 21.01 -11.72 11.22
N ASN A 67 22.12 -11.73 11.96
CA ASN A 67 22.09 -11.40 13.37
C ASN A 67 21.71 -9.92 13.57
N ARG A 68 21.22 -9.58 14.78
CA ARG A 68 20.75 -8.23 15.09
C ARG A 68 21.86 -7.17 15.12
N GLY A 69 23.11 -7.56 15.35
CA GLY A 69 24.24 -6.63 15.34
C GLY A 69 24.46 -6.07 13.93
N LEU A 70 24.51 -6.94 12.93
CA LEU A 70 24.66 -6.51 11.53
C LEU A 70 23.49 -5.62 11.07
N LEU A 71 22.27 -5.90 11.53
CA LEU A 71 21.12 -5.07 11.24
C LEU A 71 21.20 -3.69 11.93
N ALA A 72 21.71 -3.63 13.16
CA ALA A 72 21.93 -2.36 13.84
C ALA A 72 22.96 -1.52 13.09
N ASP A 73 24.11 -2.10 12.72
CA ASP A 73 25.15 -1.40 11.95
C ASP A 73 24.61 -0.84 10.61
N LEU A 74 23.73 -1.60 9.93
CA LEU A 74 23.08 -1.15 8.70
C LEU A 74 22.11 0.02 8.94
N VAL A 75 21.28 -0.06 9.98
CA VAL A 75 20.32 1.01 10.33
C VAL A 75 21.08 2.27 10.77
N ASP A 76 22.13 2.13 11.58
CA ASP A 76 22.95 3.24 12.05
C ASP A 76 23.64 3.93 10.87
N GLY A 77 24.22 3.19 9.92
CA GLY A 77 24.81 3.78 8.71
C GLY A 77 23.80 4.53 7.83
N VAL A 78 22.56 4.05 7.76
CA VAL A 78 21.47 4.76 7.06
C VAL A 78 21.08 6.05 7.80
N ALA A 79 21.03 6.01 9.13
CA ALA A 79 20.74 7.19 9.95
C ALA A 79 21.85 8.25 9.78
N GLU A 80 23.12 7.85 9.85
CA GLU A 80 24.28 8.72 9.65
C GLU A 80 24.33 9.35 8.26
N SER A 81 23.76 8.68 7.25
CA SER A 81 23.63 9.20 5.88
C SER A 81 22.57 10.30 5.73
N GLY A 82 21.91 10.70 6.82
CA GLY A 82 20.94 11.81 6.85
C GLY A 82 19.49 11.39 6.72
N ALA A 83 19.16 10.11 6.93
CA ALA A 83 17.78 9.65 6.98
C ALA A 83 17.06 10.26 8.20
N ALA A 84 15.94 10.95 7.98
CA ALA A 84 15.16 11.55 9.07
C ALA A 84 14.35 10.52 9.86
N VAL A 85 13.94 9.42 9.19
CA VAL A 85 13.15 8.31 9.74
C VAL A 85 13.53 7.04 8.97
N ILE A 86 13.58 5.89 9.65
CA ILE A 86 13.91 4.56 9.10
C ILE A 86 12.80 3.58 9.47
#